data_AF-A0A831KFF2-F1
#
_entry.id   AF-A0A831KFF2-F1
#
_cell.length_a   1.000
_cell.length_b   1.000
_cell.length_c   1.000
_cell.angle_alpha   90.00
_cell.angle_beta   90.00
_cell.angle_gamma   90.00
#
_symmetry.space_group_name_H-M   'P 1'
#
loop_
_entity.id
_entity.type
_entity.pdbx_description
1 polymer ?
#
loop_
_entity_poly.entity_id
_entity_poly.type
_entity_poly.pdbx_seq_one_letter_code
_entity_poly.pdbx_strand_id
1 'polypeptide(L)' 'MLLKEAWRKRRYKAAFVAKLNDAESEACETQVWLEFALKCSYVEEELAHRLERKYDHIIGQLVLMISEPEKWVIP' A
#
# COMPACT_ATOMS: atom_id res chain seq x y z
N MET A 1 -8.21 -4.77 -3.23
CA MET A 1 -9.61 -4.26 -3.21
C MET A 1 -9.67 -2.81 -2.74
N LEU A 2 -8.94 -2.46 -1.68
CA LEU A 2 -8.92 -1.12 -1.08
C LEU A 2 -8.57 0.03 -2.04
N LEU A 3 -7.55 -0.12 -2.89
CA LEU A 3 -7.20 0.92 -3.88
C LEU A 3 -8.36 1.26 -4.82
N LYS A 4 -9.13 0.25 -5.25
CA LYS A 4 -10.31 0.44 -6.09
C LYS A 4 -11.41 1.20 -5.33
N GLU A 5 -11.57 0.92 -4.04
CA GLU A 5 -12.54 1.63 -3.18
C GLU A 5 -12.10 3.07 -2.91
N ALA A 6 -10.83 3.30 -2.60
CA ALA A 6 -10.24 4.62 -2.46
C ALA A 6 -10.52 5.43 -3.74
N TRP A 7 -10.24 4.86 -4.91
CA TRP A 7 -10.47 5.53 -6.19
C TRP A 7 -11.93 5.97 -6.43
N ARG A 8 -12.90 5.22 -5.88
CA ARG A 8 -14.33 5.57 -5.93
C ARG A 8 -14.72 6.66 -4.93
N LYS A 9 -13.94 6.87 -3.87
CA LYS A 9 -14.18 7.85 -2.79
C LYS A 9 -13.52 9.21 -3.01
N ARG A 10 -12.94 9.46 -4.20
CA ARG A 10 -12.25 10.72 -4.55
C ARG A 10 -13.09 11.99 -4.51
N ARG A 11 -14.43 11.88 -4.39
CA ARG A 11 -15.34 13.02 -4.18
C ARG A 11 -15.37 13.53 -2.74
N TYR A 12 -14.87 12.74 -1.80
CA TYR A 12 -14.80 13.12 -0.40
C TYR A 12 -13.41 12.84 0.13
N LYS A 13 -12.61 13.90 0.23
CA LYS A 13 -11.18 13.86 0.59
C LYS A 13 -10.90 12.99 1.81
N ALA A 14 -11.65 13.17 2.89
CA ALA A 14 -11.42 12.42 4.13
C ALA A 14 -11.63 10.91 3.95
N ALA A 15 -12.65 10.49 3.19
CA ALA A 15 -12.85 9.05 2.93
C ALA A 15 -11.91 8.48 1.88
N PHE A 16 -11.38 9.31 0.97
CA PHE A 16 -10.29 8.92 0.08
C PHE A 16 -9.01 8.63 0.87
N VAL A 17 -8.57 9.59 1.70
CA VAL A 17 -7.38 9.46 2.55
C VAL A 17 -7.51 8.29 3.52
N ALA A 18 -8.66 8.17 4.22
CA ALA A 18 -8.88 7.05 5.13
C ALA A 18 -8.70 5.70 4.44
N LYS A 19 -9.15 5.57 3.18
CA LYS A 19 -9.05 4.30 2.46
C LYS A 19 -7.65 4.03 1.89
N LEU A 20 -6.85 5.07 1.67
CA LEU A 20 -5.43 4.93 1.37
C LEU A 20 -4.63 4.50 2.59
N ASN A 21 -4.94 5.03 3.79
CA ASN A 21 -4.31 4.59 5.04
C ASN A 21 -4.60 3.11 5.34
N ASP A 22 -5.83 2.66 5.10
CA ASP A 22 -6.17 1.22 5.17
C ASP A 22 -5.27 0.40 4.22
N ALA A 23 -5.07 0.89 2.99
CA ALA A 23 -4.28 0.19 1.97
C ALA A 23 -2.79 0.17 2.29
N GLU A 24 -2.27 1.24 2.90
CA GLU A 24 -0.90 1.32 3.40
C GLU A 24 -0.69 0.32 4.54
N SER A 25 -1.63 0.24 5.49
CA SER A 25 -1.59 -0.70 6.61
C SER A 25 -1.56 -2.15 6.12
N GLU A 26 -2.47 -2.53 5.20
CA GLU A 26 -2.49 -3.88 4.62
C GLU A 26 -1.21 -4.21 3.83
N ALA A 27 -0.61 -3.22 3.15
CA ALA A 27 0.66 -3.39 2.44
C ALA A 27 1.83 -3.65 3.42
N CYS A 28 1.89 -2.89 4.52
CA CYS A 28 2.87 -3.07 5.58
C CYS A 28 2.73 -4.44 6.26
N GLU A 29 1.50 -4.86 6.58
CA GLU A 29 1.22 -6.20 7.10
C GLU A 29 1.71 -7.30 6.14
N THR A 30 1.53 -7.10 4.83
CA THR A 30 2.01 -8.07 3.83
C THR A 30 3.55 -8.16 3.80
N GLN A 31 4.26 -7.06 4.03
CA GLN A 31 5.73 -7.09 4.18
C GLN A 31 6.15 -7.91 5.40
N VAL A 32 5.44 -7.79 6.53
CA VAL A 32 5.69 -8.61 7.73
C VAL A 32 5.48 -10.10 7.43
N TRP A 33 4.41 -10.45 6.71
CA TRP A 33 4.17 -11.84 6.28
C TRP A 33 5.27 -12.37 5.35
N LEU A 34 5.78 -11.52 4.46
CA LEU A 34 6.87 -11.87 3.56
C LEU A 34 8.18 -12.11 4.33
N GLU A 35 8.50 -11.26 5.30
CA GLU A 35 9.66 -11.42 6.18
C GLU A 35 9.56 -12.73 6.98
N PHE A 36 8.37 -13.02 7.52
CA PHE A 36 8.12 -14.28 8.22
C PHE A 36 8.29 -15.49 7.29
N ALA A 37 7.73 -15.44 6.08
CA ALA A 37 7.87 -16.51 5.09
C ALA A 37 9.34 -16.75 4.70
N LEU A 38 10.14 -15.69 4.58
CA LEU A 38 11.57 -15.78 4.33
C LEU A 38 12.30 -16.44 5.51
N LYS A 39 12.03 -16.01 6.75
CA LYS A 39 12.62 -16.61 7.97
C LYS A 39 12.29 -18.09 8.12
N CYS A 40 11.10 -18.50 7.69
CA CYS A 40 10.67 -19.90 7.69
C CYS A 40 11.14 -20.68 6.44
N SER A 41 11.92 -20.06 5.53
CA SER A 41 12.38 -20.67 4.27
C SER A 41 11.24 -21.16 3.37
N TYR A 42 10.07 -20.53 3.44
CA TYR A 42 8.93 -20.80 2.55
C TYR A 42 9.06 -20.08 1.20
N VAL A 43 9.92 -19.07 1.12
CA VAL A 43 10.23 -18.32 -0.10
C VAL A 43 11.72 -18.12 -0.23
N GLU A 44 12.21 -18.12 -1.47
CA GLU A 44 13.61 -17.82 -1.79
C GLU A 44 13.96 -16.37 -1.46
N GLU A 45 15.19 -16.13 -0.99
CA GLU A 45 15.68 -14.80 -0.60
C GLU A 45 15.60 -13.77 -1.76
N GLU A 46 16.00 -14.18 -2.96
CA GLU A 46 15.92 -13.31 -4.15
C GLU A 46 14.47 -12.90 -4.45
N LEU A 47 13.53 -13.84 -4.32
CA LEU A 47 12.11 -13.57 -4.53
C LEU A 47 11.57 -12.63 -3.46
N ALA A 48 11.91 -12.87 -2.18
CA ALA A 48 11.50 -12.04 -1.07
C ALA A 48 11.99 -10.61 -1.23
N HIS A 49 13.28 -10.40 -1.46
CA HIS A 49 13.84 -9.06 -1.67
C HIS A 49 13.24 -8.35 -2.89
N ARG A 50 12.92 -9.09 -3.97
CA ARG A 50 12.25 -8.51 -5.14
C ARG A 50 10.83 -8.06 -4.82
N LEU A 51 10.10 -8.82 -4.00
CA LEU A 51 8.74 -8.47 -3.58
C LEU A 51 8.75 -7.31 -2.59
N GLU A 52 9.68 -7.30 -1.64
CA GLU A 52 9.87 -6.22 -0.66
C GLU A 52 10.08 -4.88 -1.36
N ARG A 53 11.02 -4.80 -2.32
CA ARG A 53 11.23 -3.58 -3.13
C ARG A 53 9.99 -3.11 -3.87
N LYS A 54 9.13 -4.03 -4.32
CA LYS A 54 7.85 -3.68 -4.96
C LYS A 54 6.87 -3.09 -3.95
N TYR A 55 6.79 -3.67 -2.75
CA TYR A 55 5.95 -3.14 -1.67
C TYR A 55 6.43 -1.77 -1.21
N ASP A 56 7.75 -1.55 -1.05
CA ASP A 56 8.30 -0.23 -0.72
C ASP A 56 7.89 0.83 -1.74
N HIS A 57 7.96 0.47 -3.03
CA HIS A 57 7.53 1.38 -4.09
C HIS A 57 6.03 1.69 -3.99
N ILE A 58 5.19 0.67 -3.78
CA ILE A 58 3.73 0.83 -3.63
C ILE A 58 3.41 1.71 -2.42
N ILE A 59 4.00 1.44 -1.27
CA ILE A 59 3.82 2.22 -0.03
C ILE A 59 4.26 3.66 -0.27
N GLY A 60 5.40 3.89 -0.93
CA GLY A 60 5.83 5.24 -1.31
C GLY A 60 4.79 5.97 -2.17
N GLN A 61 4.15 5.30 -3.13
CA GLN A 61 3.05 5.89 -3.90
C GLN A 61 1.82 6.20 -3.03
N LEU A 62 1.46 5.32 -2.10
CA LEU A 62 0.35 5.54 -1.17
C LEU A 62 0.60 6.75 -0.27
N VAL A 63 1.79 6.84 0.34
CA VAL A 63 2.21 7.97 1.17
C VAL A 63 2.16 9.28 0.39
N LEU A 64 2.66 9.28 -0.85
CA LEU A 64 2.56 10.46 -1.72
C LEU A 64 1.11 10.88 -1.94
N MET A 65 0.23 9.93 -2.27
CA MET A 65 -1.21 10.20 -2.45
C MET A 65 -1.90 10.68 -1.16
N ILE A 66 -1.51 10.17 0.01
CA ILE A 66 -2.02 10.57 1.33
C ILE A 66 -1.54 11.98 1.71
N SER A 67 -0.29 12.32 1.38
CA SER A 67 0.31 13.62 1.69
C SER A 67 -0.19 14.74 0.77
N GLU A 68 -0.53 14.41 -0.47
CA GLU A 68 -0.99 15.37 -1.49
C GLU A 68 -2.35 14.97 -2.10
N PRO A 69 -3.39 14.73 -1.29
CA PRO A 69 -4.67 14.18 -1.74
C PRO A 69 -5.38 15.11 -2.74
N GLU A 70 -5.10 16.42 -2.67
CA GLU A 70 -5.66 17.47 -3.53
C GLU A 70 -5.36 17.23 -5.02
N LYS A 71 -4.25 16.55 -5.33
CA LYS A 71 -3.87 16.20 -6.71
C LYS A 71 -4.73 15.09 -7.30
N TRP A 72 -5.47 14.36 -6.46
CA TRP A 72 -6.15 13.12 -6.82
C TRP A 72 -7.67 13.18 -6.66
N VAL A 73 -8.15 13.96 -5.68
CA VAL A 73 -9.59 14.19 -5.45
C VAL A 73 -10.22 14.93 -6.63
N ILE A 74 -11.50 14.67 -6.86
CA ILE A 74 -12.29 15.31 -7.91
C ILE A 74 -13.29 16.29 -7.29
N PRO A 75 -13.57 17.44 -7.93
CA PRO A 75 -14.65 18.33 -7.55
C PRO A 75 -16.03 17.64 -7.55
#